data_AF-A0A2W2EW63-F1
#
_entry.id   AF-A0A2W2EW63-F1
#
_cell.length_a   1.000
_cell.length_b   1.000
_cell.length_c   1.000
_cell.angle_alpha   90.00
_cell.angle_beta   90.00
_cell.angle_gamma   90.00
#
_symmetry.space_group_name_H-M   'P 1'
#
loop_
_entity.id
_entity.type
_entity.pdbx_description
1 polymer ?
#
loop_
_entity_poly.entity_id
_entity_poly.type
_entity_poly.pdbx_seq_one_letter_code
_entity_poly.pdbx_strand_id
1 'polypeptide(L)' 'MTLSWTYPAGSEGPVIISGGRNGQPRNAFADLPAGTESFVVYSLDRRLDYCFTVAVVWSTDTVARSGEVCTKRR' A
#
# COMPACT_ATOMS: atom_id res chain seq x y z
N MET A 1 -10.02 -4.76 5.22
CA MET A 1 -9.57 -3.45 5.74
C MET A 1 -9.36 -2.55 4.54
N THR A 2 -9.65 -1.25 4.65
CA THR A 2 -9.48 -0.33 3.52
C THR A 2 -8.19 0.46 3.71
N LEU A 3 -7.37 0.50 2.67
CA LEU A 3 -6.25 1.42 2.52
C LEU A 3 -6.73 2.61 1.68
N SER A 4 -6.32 3.81 2.06
CA SER A 4 -6.53 5.03 1.27
C SER A 4 -5.26 5.87 1.28
N TRP A 5 -5.03 6.60 0.20
CA TRP A 5 -3.87 7.47 0.03
C TRP A 5 -4.21 8.65 -0.88
N THR A 6 -3.31 9.62 -0.92
CA THR A 6 -3.39 10.80 -1.79
C THR A 6 -2.15 10.86 -2.67
N TYR A 7 -2.30 11.19 -3.94
CA TYR A 7 -1.18 11.40 -4.83
C TYR A 7 -0.48 12.73 -4.52
N PRO A 8 0.86 12.79 -4.59
CA PRO A 8 1.55 14.05 -4.79
C PRO A 8 1.02 14.79 -6.04
N ALA A 9 1.09 16.12 -6.03
CA ALA A 9 0.56 16.92 -7.13
C ALA A 9 1.26 16.58 -8.46
N GLY A 10 0.47 16.28 -9.50
CA GLY A 10 0.97 15.96 -10.84
C GLY A 10 1.64 14.60 -10.96
N SER A 11 1.48 13.72 -9.97
CA SER A 11 2.19 12.44 -9.90
C SER A 11 1.24 11.22 -9.94
N GLU A 12 0.11 11.36 -10.63
CA GLU A 12 -0.82 10.26 -10.83
C GLU A 12 -0.17 9.18 -11.70
N GLY A 13 0.01 7.99 -11.14
CA GLY A 13 0.69 6.88 -11.79
C GLY A 13 0.28 5.54 -11.20
N PRO A 14 0.69 4.41 -11.80
CA PRO A 14 0.42 3.08 -11.25
C PRO A 14 0.82 2.96 -9.79
N VAL A 15 -0.01 2.24 -9.03
CA VAL A 15 0.18 2.05 -7.60
C VAL A 15 0.54 0.62 -7.29
N ILE A 16 1.58 0.43 -6.51
CA ILE A 16 1.96 -0.87 -5.93
C ILE A 16 1.69 -0.82 -4.44
N ILE A 17 0.85 -1.73 -3.96
CA ILE A 17 0.66 -1.96 -2.54
C ILE A 17 1.57 -3.11 -2.14
N SER A 18 2.48 -2.87 -1.19
CA SER A 18 3.24 -3.94 -0.54
C SER A 18 2.75 -4.14 0.88
N GLY A 19 2.66 -5.39 1.33
CA GLY A 19 2.25 -5.70 2.69
C GLY A 19 2.69 -7.08 3.18
N GLY A 20 2.58 -7.27 4.49
CA GLY A 20 2.96 -8.51 5.16
C GLY A 20 2.57 -8.49 6.63
N ARG A 21 2.74 -9.61 7.31
CA ARG A 21 2.57 -9.67 8.78
C ARG A 21 3.61 -8.76 9.43
N ASN A 22 3.26 -8.13 10.55
CA ASN A 22 4.17 -7.28 11.29
C ASN A 22 5.45 -8.07 11.67
N GLY A 23 6.62 -7.46 11.44
CA GLY A 23 7.93 -8.09 11.65
C GLY A 23 8.35 -9.13 10.60
N GLN A 24 7.56 -9.36 9.54
CA GLN A 24 7.92 -10.27 8.45
C GLN A 24 8.26 -9.50 7.16
N PRO A 25 8.97 -10.14 6.21
CA PRO A 25 9.18 -9.58 4.88
C PRO A 25 7.84 -9.21 4.21
N ARG A 26 7.80 -8.03 3.60
CA ARG A 26 6.64 -7.56 2.83
C ARG A 26 6.78 -7.99 1.38
N ASN A 27 5.68 -8.40 0.78
CA ASN A 27 5.60 -8.73 -0.64
C ASN A 27 4.65 -7.76 -1.36
N ALA A 28 4.77 -7.69 -2.68
CA ALA A 28 3.74 -7.04 -3.49
C ALA A 28 2.39 -7.74 -3.24
N PHE A 29 1.40 -6.94 -2.90
CA PHE A 29 0.05 -7.39 -2.54
C PHE A 29 -0.93 -7.13 -3.69
N ALA A 30 -0.81 -5.98 -4.34
CA ALA A 30 -1.62 -5.59 -5.49
C ALA A 30 -0.89 -4.54 -6.33
N ASP A 31 -1.08 -4.63 -7.66
CA ASP A 31 -0.72 -3.62 -8.63
C ASP A 31 -2.02 -3.01 -9.17
N LEU A 32 -2.14 -1.69 -9.13
CA LEU A 32 -3.36 -0.94 -9.40
C LEU A 32 -3.11 0.14 -10.46
N PRO A 33 -4.12 0.46 -11.28
CA PRO A 33 -4.00 1.52 -12.27
C PRO A 33 -3.86 2.90 -11.61
N ALA A 34 -3.31 3.85 -12.37
CA ALA A 34 -3.24 5.24 -11.99
C ALA A 34 -4.63 5.82 -11.66
N GLY A 35 -4.67 6.78 -10.74
CA GLY A 35 -5.91 7.40 -10.26
C GLY A 35 -6.66 6.57 -9.21
N THR A 36 -6.18 5.36 -8.87
CA THR A 36 -6.72 4.61 -7.73
C THR A 36 -6.29 5.28 -6.43
N GLU A 37 -7.23 5.59 -5.53
CA GLU A 37 -6.93 6.25 -4.25
C GLU A 37 -7.26 5.38 -3.03
N SER A 38 -7.91 4.23 -3.26
CA SER A 38 -8.22 3.29 -2.19
C SER A 38 -8.25 1.85 -2.66
N PHE A 39 -8.02 0.94 -1.74
CA PHE A 39 -8.04 -0.51 -2.00
C PHE A 39 -8.50 -1.28 -0.77
N VAL A 40 -9.35 -2.28 -0.97
CA VAL A 40 -9.80 -3.16 0.11
C VAL A 40 -8.92 -4.41 0.15
N VAL A 41 -8.19 -4.56 1.25
CA VAL A 41 -7.43 -5.76 1.55
C VAL A 41 -8.35 -6.80 2.21
N TYR A 42 -8.53 -7.92 1.51
CA TYR A 42 -9.35 -9.06 1.95
C TYR A 42 -8.51 -10.16 2.62
N SER A 43 -9.21 -11.10 3.27
CA SER A 43 -8.64 -12.37 3.77
C SER A 43 -7.45 -12.25 4.74
N LEU A 44 -7.34 -11.14 5.46
CA LEU A 44 -6.38 -11.00 6.56
C LEU A 44 -6.88 -11.74 7.80
N ASP A 45 -5.97 -12.43 8.50
CA ASP A 45 -6.26 -12.95 9.83
C ASP A 45 -6.55 -11.77 10.78
N ARG A 46 -7.69 -11.81 11.47
CA ARG A 46 -8.13 -10.71 12.34
C ARG A 46 -7.35 -10.63 13.65
N ARG A 47 -6.58 -11.67 14.01
CA ARG A 47 -5.78 -11.75 15.23
C ARG A 47 -4.35 -11.25 15.05
N LEU A 48 -3.92 -11.05 13.80
CA LEU A 48 -2.55 -10.70 13.48
C LEU A 48 -2.46 -9.27 12.98
N ASP A 49 -1.33 -8.64 13.31
CA ASP A 49 -0.99 -7.35 12.75
C ASP A 49 -0.32 -7.49 11.39
N TYR A 50 -0.68 -6.56 10.52
CA TYR A 50 -0.15 -6.44 9.17
C TYR A 50 0.30 -5.01 8.93
N CYS A 51 1.38 -4.85 8.20
CA CYS A 51 1.91 -3.56 7.84
C CYS A 51 1.94 -3.40 6.32
N PHE A 52 1.57 -2.21 5.84
CA PHE A 52 1.41 -1.90 4.43
C PHE A 52 2.16 -0.62 4.06
N THR A 53 2.61 -0.57 2.82
CA THR A 53 3.13 0.65 2.17
C THR A 53 2.48 0.79 0.80
N VAL A 54 2.20 2.02 0.40
CA VAL A 54 1.73 2.37 -0.93
C VAL A 54 2.89 3.03 -1.67
N ALA A 55 3.18 2.59 -2.88
CA ALA A 55 4.15 3.22 -3.76
C ALA A 55 3.46 3.65 -5.06
N VAL A 56 3.75 4.86 -5.53
CA VAL A 56 3.29 5.37 -6.82
C VAL A 56 4.49 5.49 -7.74
N VAL A 57 4.40 4.89 -8.92
CA VAL A 57 5.40 5.01 -9.99
C VAL A 57 4.85 5.98 -11.01
N TRP A 58 5.44 7.17 -11.17
CA TRP A 58 4.95 8.17 -12.12
C TRP A 58 6.02 8.68 -13.09
N SER A 59 7.28 8.32 -12.88
CA SER A 59 8.31 8.44 -13.91
C SER A 59 9.22 7.21 -13.85
N THR A 60 10.03 7.02 -14.89
CA THR A 60 11.00 5.91 -14.99
C THR A 60 11.91 5.80 -13.78
N ASP A 61 12.17 6.94 -13.13
CA ASP A 61 13.18 7.06 -12.07
C ASP A 61 12.57 7.53 -10.74
N THR A 62 11.28 7.86 -10.71
CA THR A 62 10.64 8.41 -9.51
C THR A 62 9.53 7.51 -9.00
N VAL A 63 9.76 7.01 -7.80
CA VAL A 63 8.78 6.29 -7.01
C VAL A 63 8.62 7.02 -5.69
N ALA A 64 7.47 7.64 -5.41
CA ALA A 64 7.18 7.97 -4.02
C ALA A 64 6.61 6.76 -3.31
N ARG A 65 7.07 6.58 -2.09
CA ARG A 65 6.60 5.55 -1.19
C ARG A 65 6.06 6.21 0.07
N SER A 66 4.89 5.76 0.51
CA SER A 66 4.35 6.14 1.81
C SER A 66 5.25 5.60 2.94
N GLY A 67 5.11 6.19 4.12
CA GLY A 67 5.50 5.50 5.34
C GLY A 67 4.77 4.16 5.49
N GLU A 68 5.33 3.27 6.30
CA GLU A 68 4.64 2.04 6.69
C GLU A 68 3.51 2.35 7.67
N VAL A 69 2.34 1.75 7.43
CA VAL A 69 1.19 1.82 8.33
C VAL A 69 0.81 0.41 8.74
N CYS A 70 0.84 0.16 10.05
CA CYS A 70 0.48 -1.13 10.63
C CYS A 70 -0.93 -1.09 11.22
N THR A 71 -1.65 -2.20 11.09
CA THR A 71 -2.83 -2.44 11.90
C THR A 71 -2.44 -2.54 13.38
N LYS A 72 -3.43 -2.34 14.24
CA LYS A 72 -3.32 -2.62 15.67
C LYS A 72 -4.52 -3.47 16.08
N ARG A 73 -4.38 -4.79 15.99
CA ARG A 73 -5.37 -5.74 16.48
C ARG A 73 -5.26 -5.84 18.01
N ARG A 74 -6.39 -6.10 18.66
CA ARG A 74 -6.48 -6.33 20.10
C ARG A 74 -6.56 -7.82 20.39
#